data_AF-A0ABD4YM00-F1
#
_entry.id   AF-A0ABD4YM00-F1
#
_cell.length_a   1.000
_cell.length_b   1.000
_cell.length_c   1.000
_cell.angle_alpha   90.00
_cell.angle_beta   90.00
_cell.angle_gamma   90.00
#
_symmetry.space_group_name_H-M   'P 1'
#
loop_
_entity.id
_entity.type
_entity.pdbx_description
1 polymer ?
#
loop_
_entity_poly.entity_id
_entity_poly.type
_entity_poly.pdbx_seq_one_letter_code
_entity_poly.pdbx_strand_id
1 'polypeptide(L)'
;MTTADGVQPDKRLGTRELVHRYAKELLDAGREVRQADIRECIFIHHDLKASPNLVNEEIKKFWSEIGPVLSARLRRPGIPDAVCEKLDEIWDVALNAATCSHEVERKAFEAAIAAAEAAAKESRENELTAVSALEAQRRELAGLIADKERLTDQLDQASADIRQLQAEQADLNKKLTASSQAHGEEIKRLQEVHNGAIERAQDMHRGELERLQQQLQSANDATESARAKAETARIAAEEHLERTENHLMLETARVRDEERGKTEKVGKELQQALTLIDQLRIQRSKATDDAAETRGRLEVTQQNLSALEAQNKELRELNSTLQAALLEGFRGGKAGASGTDE
;
A
#
# COMPACT_ATOMS: atom_id res chain seq x y z
N MET A 1 48.73 162.22 17.03
CA MET A 1 48.92 163.64 17.38
C MET A 1 48.78 163.72 18.89
N THR A 2 49.91 163.61 19.61
CA THR A 2 50.64 164.74 20.25
C THR A 2 49.76 165.38 21.33
N THR A 3 50.08 165.20 22.61
CA THR A 3 51.24 165.81 23.30
C THR A 3 51.89 164.79 24.26
N ALA A 4 53.20 164.55 24.31
CA ALA A 4 54.31 165.45 24.64
C ALA A 4 54.09 166.23 25.95
N ASP A 5 55.15 166.34 26.75
CA ASP A 5 55.27 167.09 27.99
C ASP A 5 54.62 166.48 29.24
N GLY A 6 55.34 166.20 30.32
CA GLY A 6 56.74 166.47 30.59
C GLY A 6 57.12 165.73 31.86
N VAL A 7 58.19 164.96 31.79
CA VAL A 7 59.00 164.67 32.96
C VAL A 7 59.44 166.02 33.47
N GLN A 8 58.79 166.52 34.52
CA GLN A 8 59.34 167.63 35.29
C GLN A 8 60.70 167.15 35.82
N PRO A 9 61.82 167.74 35.35
CA PRO A 9 63.06 167.61 36.08
C PRO A 9 62.90 168.45 37.36
N ASP A 10 63.65 168.08 38.40
CA ASP A 10 63.82 168.88 39.61
C ASP A 10 62.72 168.81 40.68
N LYS A 11 62.53 167.60 41.22
CA LYS A 11 63.06 167.39 42.57
C LYS A 11 64.28 166.50 42.42
N ARG A 12 65.45 166.97 42.81
CA ARG A 12 66.67 166.16 42.89
C ARG A 12 66.44 165.06 43.94
N LEU A 13 65.70 164.02 43.58
CA LEU A 13 65.49 162.85 44.42
C LEU A 13 66.87 162.30 44.75
N GLY A 14 67.14 162.17 46.05
CA GLY A 14 68.41 161.62 46.48
C GLY A 14 68.56 160.19 45.95
N THR A 15 69.78 159.75 45.70
CA THR A 15 70.05 158.37 45.22
C THR A 15 69.38 157.29 46.10
N ARG A 16 69.11 157.57 47.37
CA ARG A 16 68.36 156.68 48.29
C ARG A 16 66.89 156.50 47.89
N GLU A 17 66.19 157.59 47.59
CA GLU A 17 64.76 157.55 47.23
C GLU A 17 64.55 156.85 45.88
N LEU A 18 65.51 157.01 44.96
CA LEU A 18 65.52 156.30 43.69
C LEU A 18 65.66 154.78 43.88
N VAL A 19 66.48 154.32 44.84
CA VAL A 19 66.62 152.89 45.14
C VAL A 19 65.31 152.29 45.62
N HIS A 20 64.58 152.95 46.53
CA HIS A 20 63.28 152.48 47.01
C HIS A 20 62.21 152.48 45.91
N ARG A 21 62.20 153.51 45.05
CA ARG A 21 61.27 153.57 43.91
C ARG A 21 61.51 152.41 42.94
N TYR A 22 62.75 152.21 42.49
CA TYR A 22 63.07 151.11 41.57
C TYR A 22 62.94 149.73 42.21
N ALA A 23 63.24 149.59 43.51
CA ALA A 23 62.99 148.34 44.23
C ALA A 23 61.50 147.99 44.27
N LYS A 24 60.63 148.98 44.48
CA LYS A 24 59.18 148.81 44.45
C LYS A 24 58.68 148.46 43.04
N GLU A 25 59.15 149.16 42.01
CA GLU A 25 58.81 148.87 40.62
C GLU A 25 59.22 147.44 40.21
N LEU A 26 60.41 146.98 40.62
CA LEU A 26 60.85 145.60 40.38
C LEU A 26 59.97 144.58 41.12
N LEU A 27 59.61 144.85 42.37
CA LEU A 27 58.73 143.98 43.15
C LEU A 27 57.32 143.90 42.57
N ASP A 28 56.74 145.04 42.18
CA ASP A 28 55.41 145.12 41.57
C ASP A 28 55.39 144.44 40.18
N ALA A 29 56.52 144.44 39.47
CA ALA A 29 56.73 143.70 38.23
C ALA A 29 57.03 142.20 38.43
N GLY A 30 57.09 141.72 39.68
CA GLY A 30 57.39 140.32 40.00
C GLY A 30 58.84 139.90 39.71
N ARG A 31 59.77 140.86 39.58
CA ARG A 31 61.19 140.60 39.36
C ARG A 31 61.98 140.66 40.67
N GLU A 32 63.09 139.93 40.71
CA GLU A 32 63.99 139.99 41.86
C GLU A 32 64.62 141.39 42.01
N VAL A 33 64.54 141.95 43.21
CA VAL A 33 65.12 143.26 43.54
C VAL A 33 66.65 143.10 43.68
N ARG A 34 67.39 143.22 42.56
CA ARG A 34 68.85 143.09 42.52
C ARG A 34 69.55 144.45 42.52
N GLN A 35 70.70 144.51 43.18
CA GLN A 35 71.53 145.71 43.28
C GLN A 35 72.04 146.20 41.91
N ALA A 36 72.37 145.29 41.00
CA ALA A 36 72.86 145.63 39.67
C ALA A 36 71.77 146.35 38.85
N ASP A 37 70.56 145.78 38.83
CA ASP A 37 69.43 146.26 38.05
C ASP A 37 68.98 147.66 38.53
N ILE A 38 68.94 147.89 39.84
CA ILE A 38 68.61 149.23 40.38
C ILE A 38 69.70 150.26 40.01
N ARG A 39 70.98 149.88 40.05
CA ARG A 39 72.07 150.79 39.66
C ARG A 39 72.03 151.12 38.18
N GLU A 40 71.71 150.14 37.35
CA GLU A 40 71.55 150.31 35.91
C GLU A 40 70.34 151.22 35.60
N CYS A 41 69.19 151.02 36.25
CA CYS A 41 68.03 151.91 36.12
C CYS A 41 68.35 153.36 36.55
N ILE A 42 69.06 153.55 37.67
CA ILE A 42 69.47 154.88 38.14
C ILE A 42 70.45 155.53 37.14
N PHE A 43 71.37 154.75 36.57
CA PHE A 43 72.31 155.26 35.59
C PHE A 43 71.62 155.63 34.27
N ILE A 44 70.77 154.76 33.72
CA ILE A 44 70.07 154.98 32.45
C ILE A 44 69.13 156.19 32.54
N HIS A 45 68.39 156.35 33.63
CA HIS A 45 67.34 157.37 33.71
C HIS A 45 67.78 158.68 34.36
N HIS A 46 68.82 158.67 35.20
CA HIS A 46 69.26 159.85 35.94
C HIS A 46 70.73 160.21 35.70
N ASP A 47 71.48 159.44 34.90
CA ASP A 47 72.91 159.62 34.59
C ASP A 47 73.80 159.77 35.85
N LEU A 48 73.36 159.14 36.94
CA LEU A 48 74.03 159.15 38.24
C LEU A 48 74.69 157.79 38.51
N LYS A 49 75.99 157.78 38.77
CA LYS A 49 76.68 156.58 39.28
C LYS A 49 76.43 156.39 40.77
N ALA A 50 75.35 155.67 41.10
CA ALA A 50 75.04 155.29 42.47
C ALA A 50 76.12 154.36 43.06
N SER A 51 76.58 154.68 44.28
CA SER A 51 77.51 153.84 45.03
C SER A 51 76.87 152.48 45.33
N PRO A 52 77.54 151.36 45.03
CA PRO A 52 77.04 150.02 45.33
C PRO A 52 76.60 149.88 46.79
N ASN A 53 77.43 150.35 47.73
CA ASN A 53 77.16 150.19 49.16
C ASN A 53 75.87 150.91 49.58
N LEU A 54 75.59 152.08 48.99
CA LEU A 54 74.36 152.82 49.28
C LEU A 54 73.13 152.04 48.80
N VAL A 55 73.17 151.51 47.56
CA VAL A 55 72.05 150.73 47.01
C VAL A 55 71.78 149.49 47.84
N ASN A 56 72.82 148.78 48.27
CA ASN A 56 72.65 147.56 49.06
C ASN A 56 72.04 147.84 50.44
N GLU A 57 72.50 148.90 51.12
CA GLU A 57 71.93 149.30 52.42
C GLU A 57 70.45 149.73 52.30
N GLU A 58 70.07 150.43 51.22
CA GLU A 58 68.68 150.83 51.01
C GLU A 58 67.78 149.65 50.55
N ILE A 59 68.30 148.68 49.79
CA ILE A 59 67.58 147.42 49.49
C ILE A 59 67.27 146.64 50.77
N LYS A 60 68.22 146.55 51.71
CA LYS A 60 67.96 145.88 53.00
C LYS A 60 66.84 146.55 53.78
N LYS A 61 66.82 147.90 53.82
CA LYS A 61 65.74 148.66 54.46
C LYS A 61 64.40 148.40 53.78
N PHE A 62 64.36 148.43 52.44
CA PHE A 62 63.16 148.11 51.66
C PHE A 62 62.57 146.74 52.04
N TRP A 63 63.41 145.69 52.11
CA TRP A 63 62.94 144.35 52.49
C TRP A 63 62.46 144.26 53.95
N SER A 64 63.06 145.01 54.86
CA SER A 64 62.61 145.05 56.26
C SER A 64 61.19 145.64 56.41
N GLU A 65 60.79 146.55 55.52
CA GLU A 65 59.46 147.17 55.55
C GLU A 65 58.40 146.32 54.86
N ILE A 66 58.72 145.69 53.72
CA ILE A 66 57.73 144.98 52.91
C ILE A 66 57.54 143.51 53.32
N GLY A 67 58.57 142.86 53.88
CA GLY A 67 58.54 141.45 54.27
C GLY A 67 57.32 141.03 55.12
N PRO A 68 56.98 141.75 56.21
CA PRO A 68 55.85 141.40 57.08
C PRO A 68 54.46 141.49 56.40
N VAL A 69 54.31 142.37 55.40
CA VAL A 69 53.02 142.57 54.72
C VAL A 69 52.71 141.40 53.78
N LEU A 70 53.74 140.87 53.12
CA LEU A 70 53.63 139.69 52.25
C LEU A 70 53.31 138.43 53.06
N SER A 71 53.91 138.26 54.23
CA SER A 71 53.68 137.07 55.07
C SER A 71 52.25 136.99 55.61
N ALA A 72 51.62 138.13 55.91
CA ALA A 72 50.23 138.17 56.39
C ALA A 72 49.21 137.75 55.31
N ARG A 73 49.45 138.09 54.04
CA ARG A 73 48.56 137.71 52.92
C ARG A 73 48.58 136.22 52.58
N LEU A 74 49.61 135.48 53.00
CA LEU A 74 49.78 134.07 52.66
C LEU A 74 49.10 133.09 53.64
N ARG A 75 48.59 133.54 54.79
CA ARG A 75 47.83 132.69 55.72
C ARG A 75 46.32 132.71 55.39
N ARG A 76 45.84 131.73 54.64
CA ARG A 76 44.39 131.48 54.41
C ARG A 76 43.76 130.69 55.58
N PRO A 77 42.44 130.81 55.87
CA PRO A 77 41.77 129.97 56.87
C PRO A 77 41.63 128.52 56.39
N GLY A 78 41.86 127.54 57.28
CA GLY A 78 41.66 126.11 57.01
C GLY A 78 40.19 125.70 56.91
N ILE A 79 39.94 124.49 56.40
CA ILE A 79 38.59 123.89 56.31
C ILE A 79 38.04 123.69 57.75
N PRO A 80 36.79 124.07 58.05
CA PRO A 80 36.21 123.87 59.38
C PRO A 80 36.03 122.40 59.75
N ASP A 81 36.38 122.02 60.98
CA ASP A 81 36.33 120.63 61.47
C ASP A 81 34.93 119.99 61.33
N ALA A 82 33.86 120.77 61.50
CA ALA A 82 32.48 120.29 61.34
C ALA A 82 32.16 119.76 59.92
N VAL A 83 32.85 120.26 58.89
CA VAL A 83 32.68 119.76 57.51
C VAL A 83 33.41 118.43 57.33
N CYS A 84 34.58 118.26 57.96
CA CYS A 84 35.32 117.00 57.96
C CYS A 84 34.51 115.90 58.66
N GLU A 85 33.93 116.17 59.83
CA GLU A 85 33.08 115.20 60.56
C GLU A 85 31.87 114.74 59.72
N LYS A 86 31.22 115.66 58.99
CA LYS A 86 30.10 115.29 58.10
C LYS A 86 30.52 114.47 56.89
N LEU A 87 31.72 114.70 56.37
CA LEU A 87 32.27 113.86 55.31
C LEU A 87 32.56 112.45 55.83
N ASP A 88 33.15 112.32 57.02
CA ASP A 88 33.42 111.02 57.64
C ASP A 88 32.11 110.25 57.92
N GLU A 89 31.07 110.92 58.43
CA GLU A 89 29.74 110.31 58.61
C GLU A 89 29.15 109.76 57.29
N ILE A 90 29.24 110.54 56.20
CA ILE A 90 28.74 110.11 54.88
C ILE A 90 29.56 108.93 54.35
N TRP A 91 30.89 108.96 54.54
CA TRP A 91 31.77 107.86 54.16
C TRP A 91 31.46 106.59 54.94
N ASP A 92 31.21 106.68 56.25
CA ASP A 92 30.84 105.52 57.07
C ASP A 92 29.50 104.92 56.65
N VAL A 93 28.50 105.75 56.33
CA VAL A 93 27.20 105.26 55.82
C VAL A 93 27.38 104.57 54.47
N ALA A 94 28.16 105.14 53.56
CA ALA A 94 28.44 104.55 52.26
C ALA A 94 29.22 103.23 52.37
N LEU A 95 30.23 103.19 53.25
CA LEU A 95 31.04 102.01 53.50
C LEU A 95 30.23 100.88 54.12
N ASN A 96 29.36 101.19 55.09
CA ASN A 96 28.46 100.22 55.69
C ASN A 96 27.44 99.68 54.68
N ALA A 97 26.85 100.54 53.83
CA ALA A 97 25.93 100.11 52.78
C ALA A 97 26.62 99.19 51.75
N ALA A 98 27.84 99.54 51.33
CA ALA A 98 28.63 98.71 50.41
C ALA A 98 29.00 97.35 51.05
N THR A 99 29.40 97.35 52.32
CA THR A 99 29.73 96.12 53.06
C THR A 99 28.51 95.21 53.18
N CYS A 100 27.35 95.77 53.59
CA CYS A 100 26.09 95.02 53.67
C CYS A 100 25.67 94.45 52.30
N SER A 101 25.78 95.22 51.21
CA SER A 101 25.45 94.74 49.86
C SER A 101 26.37 93.60 49.43
N HIS A 102 27.68 93.74 49.65
CA HIS A 102 28.65 92.69 49.34
C HIS A 102 28.43 91.42 50.17
N GLU A 103 28.05 91.54 51.44
CA GLU A 103 27.72 90.37 52.26
C GLU A 103 26.48 89.62 51.74
N VAL A 104 25.47 90.34 51.25
CA VAL A 104 24.28 89.74 50.63
C VAL A 104 24.65 89.03 49.33
N GLU A 105 25.42 89.68 48.46
CA GLU A 105 25.91 89.07 47.21
C GLU A 105 26.77 87.85 47.48
N ARG A 106 27.69 87.92 48.46
CA ARG A 106 28.55 86.79 48.83
C ARG A 106 27.70 85.60 49.30
N LYS A 107 26.72 85.81 50.18
CA LYS A 107 25.81 84.74 50.62
C LYS A 107 25.00 84.16 49.46
N ALA A 108 24.56 85.00 48.53
CA ALA A 108 23.84 84.55 47.33
C ALA A 108 24.73 83.69 46.42
N PHE A 109 26.00 84.08 46.21
CA PHE A 109 26.96 83.29 45.45
C PHE A 109 27.34 81.98 46.15
N GLU A 110 27.56 82.00 47.47
CA GLU A 110 27.81 80.79 48.26
C GLU A 110 26.64 79.80 48.15
N ALA A 111 25.40 80.29 48.25
CA ALA A 111 24.20 79.47 48.07
C ALA A 111 24.08 78.93 46.63
N ALA A 112 24.38 79.75 45.62
CA ALA A 112 24.35 79.33 44.22
C ALA A 112 25.41 78.26 43.91
N ILE A 113 26.62 78.38 44.47
CA ILE A 113 27.69 77.38 44.35
C ILE A 113 27.26 76.08 45.04
N ALA A 114 26.74 76.14 46.26
CA ALA A 114 26.26 74.96 46.98
C ALA A 114 25.13 74.24 46.22
N ALA A 115 24.19 74.98 45.63
CA ALA A 115 23.12 74.43 44.80
C ALA A 115 23.67 73.79 43.51
N ALA A 116 24.62 74.43 42.84
CA ALA A 116 25.26 73.88 41.64
C ALA A 116 26.07 72.60 41.95
N GLU A 117 26.77 72.56 43.08
CA GLU A 117 27.49 71.35 43.52
C GLU A 117 26.54 70.21 43.86
N ALA A 118 25.42 70.49 44.53
CA ALA A 118 24.38 69.50 44.80
C ALA A 118 23.78 68.94 43.51
N ALA A 119 23.40 69.80 42.57
CA ALA A 119 22.89 69.40 41.26
C ALA A 119 23.92 68.60 40.46
N ALA A 120 25.21 68.96 40.52
CA ALA A 120 26.27 68.22 39.86
C ALA A 120 26.48 66.82 40.47
N LYS A 121 26.34 66.66 41.80
CA LYS A 121 26.39 65.35 42.45
C LYS A 121 25.21 64.48 42.04
N GLU A 122 24.00 65.03 42.05
CA GLU A 122 22.79 64.32 41.64
C GLU A 122 22.86 63.88 40.17
N SER A 123 23.34 64.76 39.26
CA SER A 123 23.56 64.40 37.85
C SER A 123 24.54 63.23 37.71
N ARG A 124 25.64 63.22 38.48
CA ARG A 124 26.62 62.13 38.44
C ARG A 124 26.04 60.81 38.95
N GLU A 125 25.22 60.84 40.00
CA GLU A 125 24.54 59.64 40.51
C GLU A 125 23.51 59.11 39.50
N ASN A 126 22.77 60.01 38.85
CA ASN A 126 21.84 59.66 37.77
C ASN A 126 22.58 59.09 36.54
N GLU A 127 23.75 59.63 36.20
CA GLU A 127 24.60 59.08 35.12
C GLU A 127 25.10 57.68 35.46
N LEU A 128 25.58 57.45 36.69
CA LEU A 128 26.06 56.14 37.13
C LEU A 128 24.93 55.09 37.13
N THR A 129 23.74 55.45 37.62
CA THR A 129 22.58 54.56 37.58
C THR A 129 22.15 54.26 36.14
N ALA A 130 22.12 55.26 35.25
CA ALA A 130 21.82 55.05 33.83
C ALA A 130 22.87 54.15 33.14
N VAL A 131 24.16 54.33 33.41
CA VAL A 131 25.23 53.49 32.87
C VAL A 131 25.07 52.05 33.35
N SER A 132 24.84 51.82 34.64
CA SER A 132 24.63 50.45 35.16
C SER A 132 23.40 49.76 34.55
N ALA A 133 22.30 50.51 34.33
CA ALA A 133 21.11 50.00 33.66
C ALA A 133 21.39 49.64 32.19
N LEU A 134 22.12 50.49 31.47
CA LEU A 134 22.54 50.21 30.09
C LEU A 134 23.45 48.98 29.99
N GLU A 135 24.36 48.80 30.94
CA GLU A 135 25.19 47.59 30.97
C GLU A 135 24.37 46.33 31.25
N ALA A 136 23.38 46.39 32.13
CA ALA A 136 22.46 45.27 32.36
C ALA A 136 21.72 44.88 31.07
N GLN A 137 21.14 45.87 30.38
CA GLN A 137 20.49 45.66 29.08
C GLN A 137 21.44 45.11 28.02
N ARG A 138 22.70 45.55 27.98
CA ARG A 138 23.72 44.99 27.07
C ARG A 138 23.99 43.51 27.34
N ARG A 139 24.04 43.10 28.62
CA ARG A 139 24.20 41.68 29.01
C ARG A 139 22.98 40.86 28.61
N GLU A 140 21.78 41.39 28.81
CA GLU A 140 20.54 40.74 28.38
C GLU A 140 20.48 40.57 26.85
N LEU A 141 20.83 41.62 26.09
CA LEU A 141 20.90 41.55 24.63
C LEU A 141 21.92 40.51 24.15
N ALA A 142 23.10 40.43 24.79
CA ALA A 142 24.09 39.41 24.47
C ALA A 142 23.56 37.99 24.76
N GLY A 143 22.83 37.80 25.86
CA GLY A 143 22.16 36.53 26.18
C GLY A 143 21.12 36.15 25.12
N LEU A 144 20.26 37.08 24.73
CA LEU A 144 19.26 36.86 23.68
C LEU A 144 19.88 36.56 22.31
N ILE A 145 21.03 37.15 21.98
CA ILE A 145 21.75 36.84 20.75
C ILE A 145 22.29 35.39 20.80
N ALA A 146 22.90 34.98 21.91
CA ALA A 146 23.39 33.61 22.07
C ALA A 146 22.25 32.58 22.02
N ASP A 147 21.10 32.88 22.63
CA ASP A 147 19.92 32.03 22.56
C ASP A 147 19.36 31.95 21.14
N LYS A 148 19.33 33.07 20.41
CA LYS A 148 18.93 33.10 19.00
C LYS A 148 19.86 32.24 18.14
N GLU A 149 21.17 32.35 18.32
CA GLU A 149 22.15 31.53 17.60
C GLU A 149 21.91 30.04 17.87
N ARG A 150 21.77 29.66 19.15
CA ARG A 150 21.47 28.28 19.54
C ARG A 150 20.17 27.75 18.93
N LEU A 151 19.10 28.55 18.94
CA LEU A 151 17.82 28.17 18.33
C LEU A 151 17.91 28.03 16.80
N THR A 152 18.76 28.85 16.16
CA THR A 152 19.01 28.77 14.73
C THR A 152 19.76 27.49 14.38
N ASP A 153 20.80 27.14 15.16
CA ASP A 153 21.53 25.86 14.99
C ASP A 153 20.60 24.65 15.20
N GLN A 154 19.71 24.71 16.19
CA GLN A 154 18.70 23.67 16.42
C GLN A 154 17.72 23.54 15.25
N LEU A 155 17.31 24.67 14.66
CA LEU A 155 16.43 24.68 13.50
C LEU A 155 17.12 24.10 12.26
N ASP A 156 18.39 24.43 12.04
CA ASP A 156 19.19 23.89 10.94
C ASP A 156 19.41 22.39 11.09
N GLN A 157 19.70 21.92 12.31
CA GLN A 157 19.82 20.49 12.60
C GLN A 157 18.48 19.77 12.37
N ALA A 158 17.37 20.28 12.91
CA ALA A 158 16.05 19.68 12.70
C ALA A 158 15.66 19.67 11.21
N SER A 159 16.03 20.70 10.46
CA SER A 159 15.81 20.77 9.01
C SER A 159 16.63 19.74 8.25
N ALA A 160 17.88 19.48 8.69
CA ALA A 160 18.71 18.41 8.15
C ALA A 160 18.12 17.03 8.44
N ASP A 161 17.67 16.79 9.67
CA ASP A 161 17.03 15.53 10.08
C ASP A 161 15.75 15.26 9.27
N ILE A 162 14.92 16.28 9.04
CA ILE A 162 13.72 16.18 8.19
C ILE A 162 14.09 15.76 6.77
N ARG A 163 15.13 16.37 6.17
CA ARG A 163 15.59 16.00 4.82
C ARG A 163 16.11 14.56 4.78
N GLN A 164 16.82 14.12 5.82
CA GLN A 164 17.27 12.74 5.92
C GLN A 164 16.08 11.76 6.00
N LEU A 165 15.11 12.02 6.87
CA LEU A 165 13.91 11.18 7.01
C LEU A 165 13.09 11.14 5.71
N GLN A 166 12.99 12.25 4.98
CA GLN A 166 12.34 12.28 3.68
C GLN A 166 13.08 11.41 2.64
N ALA A 167 14.41 11.41 2.66
CA ALA A 167 15.21 10.54 1.79
C ALA A 167 15.02 9.05 2.16
N GLU A 168 15.05 8.71 3.46
CA GLU A 168 14.79 7.36 3.95
C GLU A 168 13.39 6.88 3.59
N GLN A 169 12.38 7.74 3.72
CA GLN A 169 11.00 7.44 3.31
C GLN A 169 10.90 7.20 1.80
N ALA A 170 11.57 8.01 0.99
CA ALA A 170 11.61 7.83 -0.47
C ALA A 170 12.25 6.49 -0.86
N ASP A 171 13.36 6.12 -0.19
CA ASP A 171 14.04 4.86 -0.45
C ASP A 171 13.26 3.64 0.03
N LEU A 172 12.59 3.73 1.18
CA LEU A 172 11.66 2.69 1.65
C LEU A 172 10.46 2.52 0.69
N ASN A 173 9.90 3.62 0.18
CA ASN A 173 8.84 3.56 -0.82
C ASN A 173 9.31 2.92 -2.14
N LYS A 174 10.54 3.21 -2.60
CA LYS A 174 11.14 2.52 -3.75
C LYS A 174 11.30 1.01 -3.49
N LYS A 175 11.77 0.62 -2.30
CA LYS A 175 11.88 -0.79 -1.92
C LYS A 175 10.52 -1.49 -1.85
N LEU A 176 9.51 -0.82 -1.29
CA LEU A 176 8.15 -1.35 -1.20
C LEU A 176 7.52 -1.53 -2.58
N THR A 177 7.66 -0.54 -3.47
CA THR A 177 7.14 -0.61 -4.84
C THR A 177 7.85 -1.70 -5.65
N ALA A 178 9.18 -1.79 -5.56
CA ALA A 178 9.95 -2.87 -6.20
C ALA A 178 9.57 -4.26 -5.68
N SER A 179 9.39 -4.41 -4.35
CA SER A 179 8.94 -5.66 -3.73
C SER A 179 7.53 -6.04 -4.17
N SER A 180 6.60 -5.07 -4.18
CA SER A 180 5.23 -5.27 -4.66
C SER A 180 5.17 -5.68 -6.13
N GLN A 181 6.01 -5.08 -6.98
CA GLN A 181 6.16 -5.47 -8.38
C GLN A 181 6.69 -6.91 -8.51
N ALA A 182 7.76 -7.26 -7.79
CA ALA A 182 8.32 -8.61 -7.80
C ALA A 182 7.30 -9.65 -7.30
N HIS A 183 6.55 -9.35 -6.25
CA HIS A 183 5.46 -10.21 -5.76
C HIS A 183 4.33 -10.33 -6.79
N GLY A 184 3.96 -9.23 -7.47
CA GLY A 184 2.96 -9.26 -8.53
C GLY A 184 3.38 -10.11 -9.73
N GLU A 185 4.66 -10.06 -10.11
CA GLU A 185 5.23 -10.93 -11.15
C GLU A 185 5.24 -12.40 -10.74
N GLU A 186 5.60 -12.71 -9.48
CA GLU A 186 5.61 -14.08 -8.98
C GLU A 186 4.19 -14.66 -8.89
N ILE A 187 3.20 -13.87 -8.46
CA ILE A 187 1.79 -14.29 -8.48
C ILE A 187 1.35 -14.61 -9.91
N LYS A 188 1.73 -13.80 -10.91
CA LYS A 188 1.41 -14.08 -12.31
C LYS A 188 2.06 -15.38 -12.79
N ARG A 189 3.35 -15.61 -12.48
CA ARG A 189 4.02 -16.87 -12.80
C ARG A 189 3.34 -18.08 -12.18
N LEU A 190 2.98 -18.00 -10.90
CA LEU A 190 2.28 -19.08 -10.20
C LEU A 190 0.90 -19.33 -10.81
N GLN A 191 0.17 -18.27 -11.20
CA GLN A 191 -1.10 -18.39 -11.91
C GLN A 191 -0.95 -19.06 -13.27
N GLU A 192 0.06 -18.68 -14.06
CA GLU A 192 0.36 -19.31 -15.36
C GLU A 192 0.70 -20.80 -15.20
N VAL A 193 1.55 -21.14 -14.23
CA VAL A 193 1.91 -22.54 -13.93
C VAL A 193 0.68 -23.34 -13.47
N HIS A 194 -0.16 -22.76 -12.60
CA HIS A 194 -1.37 -23.39 -12.11
C HIS A 194 -2.39 -23.62 -13.23
N ASN A 195 -2.64 -22.60 -14.06
CA ASN A 195 -3.53 -22.70 -15.21
C ASN A 195 -3.03 -23.76 -16.20
N GLY A 196 -1.74 -23.78 -16.52
CA GLY A 196 -1.15 -24.82 -17.37
C GLY A 196 -1.18 -26.22 -16.75
N ALA A 197 -1.25 -26.35 -15.42
CA ALA A 197 -1.48 -27.64 -14.76
C ALA A 197 -2.96 -28.06 -14.87
N ILE A 198 -3.90 -27.13 -14.73
CA ILE A 198 -5.33 -27.37 -14.92
C ILE A 198 -5.61 -27.81 -16.37
N GLU A 199 -5.08 -27.09 -17.36
CA GLU A 199 -5.24 -27.42 -18.78
C GLU A 199 -4.73 -28.83 -19.08
N ARG A 200 -3.51 -29.17 -18.63
CA ARG A 200 -2.96 -30.52 -18.78
C ARG A 200 -3.82 -31.59 -18.12
N ALA A 201 -4.36 -31.33 -16.93
CA ALA A 201 -5.26 -32.27 -16.27
C ALA A 201 -6.58 -32.43 -17.04
N GLN A 202 -7.15 -31.35 -17.56
CA GLN A 202 -8.35 -31.37 -18.39
C GLN A 202 -8.13 -32.15 -19.69
N ASP A 203 -7.00 -31.94 -20.36
CA ASP A 203 -6.63 -32.66 -21.58
C ASP A 203 -6.44 -34.16 -21.31
N MET A 204 -5.79 -34.52 -20.20
CA MET A 204 -5.66 -35.91 -19.77
C MET A 204 -7.02 -36.55 -19.50
N HIS A 205 -7.89 -35.88 -18.74
CA HIS A 205 -9.25 -36.37 -18.48
C HIS A 205 -10.07 -36.50 -19.75
N ARG A 206 -9.94 -35.56 -20.70
CA ARG A 206 -10.60 -35.64 -21.99
C ARG A 206 -10.09 -36.83 -22.79
N GLY A 207 -8.78 -37.05 -22.85
CA GLY A 207 -8.19 -38.22 -23.50
C GLY A 207 -8.63 -39.55 -22.86
N GLU A 208 -8.75 -39.61 -21.54
CA GLU A 208 -9.29 -40.76 -20.82
C GLU A 208 -10.78 -41.00 -21.14
N LEU A 209 -11.60 -39.94 -21.19
CA LEU A 209 -13.00 -40.03 -21.56
C LEU A 209 -13.17 -40.51 -23.02
N GLU A 210 -12.38 -39.98 -23.95
CA GLU A 210 -12.38 -40.41 -25.35
C GLU A 210 -11.96 -41.89 -25.47
N ARG A 211 -10.93 -42.32 -24.72
CA ARG A 211 -10.53 -43.73 -24.65
C ARG A 211 -11.64 -44.61 -24.09
N LEU A 212 -12.29 -44.21 -23.00
CA LEU A 212 -13.39 -44.98 -22.40
C LEU A 212 -14.60 -45.05 -23.34
N GLN A 213 -14.92 -43.97 -24.06
CA GLN A 213 -15.96 -43.96 -25.08
C GLN A 213 -15.64 -44.92 -26.23
N GLN A 214 -14.40 -44.92 -26.73
CA GLN A 214 -13.97 -45.87 -27.76
C GLN A 214 -14.04 -47.32 -27.26
N GLN A 215 -13.66 -47.58 -26.01
CA GLN A 215 -13.79 -48.91 -25.41
C GLN A 215 -15.26 -49.34 -25.33
N LEU A 216 -16.16 -48.46 -24.89
CA LEU A 216 -17.60 -48.74 -24.86
C LEU A 216 -18.18 -48.98 -26.26
N GLN A 217 -17.77 -48.20 -27.27
CA GLN A 217 -18.16 -48.42 -28.66
C GLN A 217 -17.68 -49.78 -29.15
N SER A 218 -16.39 -50.11 -28.95
CA SER A 218 -15.85 -51.41 -29.36
C SER A 218 -16.54 -52.59 -28.65
N ALA A 219 -16.92 -52.42 -27.38
CA ALA A 219 -17.67 -53.42 -26.64
C ALA A 219 -19.09 -53.55 -27.18
N ASN A 220 -19.77 -52.44 -27.48
CA ASN A 220 -21.08 -52.45 -28.10
C ASN A 220 -21.04 -53.14 -29.47
N ASP A 221 -20.09 -52.77 -30.34
CA ASP A 221 -19.91 -53.39 -31.65
C ASP A 221 -19.66 -54.90 -31.54
N ALA A 222 -18.86 -55.32 -30.54
CA ALA A 222 -18.63 -56.74 -30.26
C ALA A 222 -19.91 -57.44 -29.79
N THR A 223 -20.72 -56.81 -28.95
CA THR A 223 -22.02 -57.37 -28.52
C THR A 223 -23.04 -57.41 -29.65
N GLU A 224 -23.09 -56.41 -30.52
CA GLU A 224 -23.96 -56.38 -31.70
C GLU A 224 -23.52 -57.45 -32.70
N SER A 225 -22.22 -57.60 -32.95
CA SER A 225 -21.67 -58.68 -33.78
C SER A 225 -22.00 -60.06 -33.20
N ALA A 226 -21.88 -60.23 -31.88
CA ALA A 226 -22.25 -61.48 -31.20
C ALA A 226 -23.75 -61.75 -31.30
N ARG A 227 -24.61 -60.73 -31.14
CA ARG A 227 -26.07 -60.85 -31.33
C ARG A 227 -26.42 -61.22 -32.77
N ALA A 228 -25.80 -60.56 -33.75
CA ALA A 228 -26.00 -60.89 -35.17
C ALA A 228 -25.60 -62.33 -35.47
N LYS A 229 -24.44 -62.79 -34.96
CA LYS A 229 -24.00 -64.19 -35.09
C LYS A 229 -24.98 -65.15 -34.42
N ALA A 230 -25.44 -64.85 -33.22
CA ALA A 230 -26.43 -65.67 -32.51
C ALA A 230 -27.75 -65.76 -33.29
N GLU A 231 -28.23 -64.66 -33.85
CA GLU A 231 -29.46 -64.65 -34.67
C GLU A 231 -29.27 -65.45 -35.97
N THR A 232 -28.14 -65.28 -36.66
CA THR A 232 -27.85 -66.10 -37.87
C THR A 232 -27.74 -67.58 -37.54
N ALA A 233 -27.17 -67.94 -36.39
CA ALA A 233 -27.11 -69.32 -35.92
C ALA A 233 -28.50 -69.86 -35.56
N ARG A 234 -29.37 -69.03 -34.97
CA ARG A 234 -30.77 -69.38 -34.67
C ARG A 234 -31.54 -69.67 -35.96
N ILE A 235 -31.47 -68.77 -36.95
CA ILE A 235 -32.12 -68.95 -38.26
C ILE A 235 -31.60 -70.23 -38.94
N ALA A 236 -30.29 -70.44 -38.98
CA ALA A 236 -29.71 -71.65 -39.56
C ALA A 236 -30.20 -72.93 -38.84
N ALA A 237 -30.29 -72.90 -37.50
CA ALA A 237 -30.81 -74.01 -36.72
C ALA A 237 -32.30 -74.26 -36.99
N GLU A 238 -33.13 -73.21 -37.06
CA GLU A 238 -34.55 -73.27 -37.44
C GLU A 238 -34.71 -73.89 -38.83
N GLU A 239 -33.96 -73.43 -39.84
CA GLU A 239 -33.98 -74.01 -41.18
C GLU A 239 -33.55 -75.48 -41.19
N HIS A 240 -32.53 -75.84 -40.40
CA HIS A 240 -32.11 -77.24 -40.27
C HIS A 240 -33.21 -78.10 -39.64
N LEU A 241 -33.87 -77.61 -38.60
CA LEU A 241 -35.01 -78.28 -37.97
C LEU A 241 -36.14 -78.48 -38.98
N GLU A 242 -36.56 -77.43 -39.69
CA GLU A 242 -37.59 -77.52 -40.74
C GLU A 242 -37.21 -78.54 -41.83
N ARG A 243 -35.95 -78.56 -42.29
CA ARG A 243 -35.46 -79.56 -43.25
C ARG A 243 -35.55 -80.98 -42.69
N THR A 244 -35.17 -81.18 -41.42
CA THR A 244 -35.26 -82.50 -40.77
C THR A 244 -36.68 -82.95 -40.56
N GLU A 245 -37.59 -82.06 -40.15
CA GLU A 245 -39.02 -82.34 -40.00
C GLU A 245 -39.63 -82.74 -41.35
N ASN A 246 -39.36 -81.99 -42.41
CA ASN A 246 -39.82 -82.30 -43.76
C ASN A 246 -39.29 -83.65 -44.26
N HIS A 247 -38.01 -83.96 -44.01
CA HIS A 247 -37.44 -85.26 -44.36
C HIS A 247 -38.12 -86.41 -43.59
N LEU A 248 -38.32 -86.26 -42.28
CA LEU A 248 -39.02 -87.25 -41.46
C LEU A 248 -40.47 -87.45 -41.91
N MET A 249 -41.19 -86.39 -42.28
CA MET A 249 -42.55 -86.50 -42.82
C MET A 249 -42.59 -87.27 -44.16
N LEU A 250 -41.63 -87.03 -45.05
CA LEU A 250 -41.52 -87.76 -46.32
C LEU A 250 -41.16 -89.23 -46.11
N GLU A 251 -40.19 -89.53 -45.24
CA GLU A 251 -39.80 -90.91 -44.91
C GLU A 251 -40.93 -91.67 -44.20
N THR A 252 -41.63 -91.03 -43.27
CA THR A 252 -42.80 -91.67 -42.62
C THR A 252 -43.95 -91.90 -43.60
N ALA A 253 -44.20 -91.00 -44.55
CA ALA A 253 -45.18 -91.23 -45.62
C ALA A 253 -44.76 -92.40 -46.53
N ARG A 254 -43.49 -92.43 -46.95
CA ARG A 254 -42.94 -93.51 -47.78
C ARG A 254 -43.05 -94.87 -47.08
N VAL A 255 -42.60 -94.97 -45.83
CA VAL A 255 -42.68 -96.23 -45.05
C VAL A 255 -44.13 -96.67 -44.89
N ARG A 256 -45.05 -95.74 -44.61
CA ARG A 256 -46.49 -96.05 -44.51
C ARG A 256 -47.03 -96.63 -45.82
N ASP A 257 -46.68 -96.04 -46.96
CA ASP A 257 -47.15 -96.50 -48.27
C ASP A 257 -46.52 -97.84 -48.67
N GLU A 258 -45.24 -98.07 -48.34
CA GLU A 258 -44.57 -99.36 -48.53
C GLU A 258 -45.23 -100.48 -47.68
N GLU A 259 -45.54 -100.22 -46.41
CA GLU A 259 -46.23 -101.18 -45.53
C GLU A 259 -47.70 -101.41 -45.97
N ARG A 260 -48.38 -100.37 -46.47
CA ARG A 260 -49.71 -100.50 -47.06
C ARG A 260 -49.68 -101.38 -48.32
N GLY A 261 -48.68 -101.21 -49.19
CA GLY A 261 -48.50 -102.07 -50.36
C GLY A 261 -48.22 -103.54 -50.00
N LYS A 262 -47.50 -103.81 -48.91
CA LYS A 262 -47.27 -105.19 -48.41
C LYS A 262 -48.56 -105.80 -47.87
N THR A 263 -49.32 -105.06 -47.06
CA THR A 263 -50.59 -105.54 -46.49
C THR A 263 -51.64 -105.83 -47.56
N GLU A 264 -51.73 -105.02 -48.63
CA GLU A 264 -52.63 -105.29 -49.76
C GLU A 264 -52.24 -106.56 -50.56
N LYS A 265 -50.93 -106.85 -50.71
CA LYS A 265 -50.44 -108.07 -51.35
C LYS A 265 -50.80 -109.32 -50.53
N VAL A 266 -50.51 -109.30 -49.23
CA VAL A 266 -50.87 -110.39 -48.31
C VAL A 266 -52.39 -110.60 -48.27
N GLY A 267 -53.18 -109.52 -48.33
CA GLY A 267 -54.64 -109.60 -48.42
C GLY A 267 -55.13 -110.36 -49.66
N LYS A 268 -54.52 -110.12 -50.82
CA LYS A 268 -54.86 -110.83 -52.07
C LYS A 268 -54.46 -112.31 -52.03
N GLU A 269 -53.29 -112.63 -51.48
CA GLU A 269 -52.81 -114.01 -51.32
C GLU A 269 -53.70 -114.82 -50.37
N LEU A 270 -54.17 -114.23 -49.26
CA LEU A 270 -55.12 -114.87 -48.34
C LEU A 270 -56.47 -115.19 -49.03
N GLN A 271 -56.96 -114.26 -49.86
CA GLN A 271 -58.24 -114.42 -50.56
C GLN A 271 -58.17 -115.51 -51.65
N GLN A 272 -57.01 -115.66 -52.30
CA GLN A 272 -56.72 -116.78 -53.21
C GLN A 272 -56.63 -118.13 -52.48
N ALA A 273 -56.04 -118.17 -51.28
CA ALA A 273 -55.98 -119.40 -50.47
C ALA A 273 -57.38 -119.86 -50.01
N LEU A 274 -58.25 -118.92 -49.62
CA LEU A 274 -59.63 -119.22 -49.21
C LEU A 274 -60.47 -119.77 -50.38
N THR A 275 -60.32 -119.23 -51.58
CA THR A 275 -61.03 -119.74 -52.78
C THR A 275 -60.56 -121.15 -53.17
N LEU A 276 -59.28 -121.46 -52.98
CA LEU A 276 -58.73 -122.80 -53.24
C LEU A 276 -59.27 -123.84 -52.24
N ILE A 277 -59.44 -123.46 -50.97
CA ILE A 277 -60.02 -124.32 -49.93
C ILE A 277 -61.48 -124.69 -50.26
N ASP A 278 -62.28 -123.75 -50.72
CA ASP A 278 -63.67 -124.02 -51.11
C ASP A 278 -63.76 -124.96 -52.33
N GLN A 279 -62.87 -124.80 -53.32
CA GLN A 279 -62.80 -125.72 -54.47
C GLN A 279 -62.47 -127.17 -54.05
N LEU A 280 -61.51 -127.34 -53.14
CA LEU A 280 -61.15 -128.67 -52.61
C LEU A 280 -62.28 -129.29 -51.79
N ARG A 281 -63.07 -128.47 -51.08
CA ARG A 281 -64.23 -128.92 -50.30
C ARG A 281 -65.34 -129.51 -51.19
N ILE A 282 -65.60 -128.88 -52.34
CA ILE A 282 -66.57 -129.34 -53.35
C ILE A 282 -66.08 -130.62 -54.05
N GLN A 283 -64.79 -130.70 -54.39
CA GLN A 283 -64.22 -131.91 -55.01
C GLN A 283 -64.30 -133.12 -54.07
N ARG A 284 -64.07 -132.92 -52.76
CA ARG A 284 -64.17 -133.98 -51.76
C ARG A 284 -65.61 -134.50 -51.61
N SER A 285 -66.62 -133.62 -51.63
CA SER A 285 -68.03 -134.08 -51.52
C SER A 285 -68.43 -134.95 -52.72
N LYS A 286 -67.99 -134.58 -53.92
CA LYS A 286 -68.23 -135.33 -55.15
C LYS A 286 -67.60 -136.74 -55.12
N ALA A 287 -66.37 -136.84 -54.63
CA ALA A 287 -65.68 -138.11 -54.48
C ALA A 287 -66.32 -139.04 -53.43
N THR A 288 -66.92 -138.49 -52.36
CA THR A 288 -67.66 -139.29 -51.38
C THR A 288 -68.98 -139.85 -51.92
N ASP A 289 -69.69 -139.09 -52.76
CA ASP A 289 -70.95 -139.55 -53.36
C ASP A 289 -70.70 -140.70 -54.37
N ASP A 290 -69.66 -140.59 -55.22
CA ASP A 290 -69.26 -141.63 -56.17
C ASP A 290 -68.82 -142.94 -55.47
N ALA A 291 -68.19 -142.83 -54.29
CA ALA A 291 -67.78 -143.97 -53.47
C ALA A 291 -68.96 -144.70 -52.80
N ALA A 292 -70.04 -143.99 -52.47
CA ALA A 292 -71.26 -144.59 -51.93
C ALA A 292 -72.01 -145.39 -53.00
N GLU A 293 -72.08 -144.87 -54.23
CA GLU A 293 -72.78 -145.51 -55.35
C GLU A 293 -72.10 -146.83 -55.78
N THR A 294 -70.77 -146.86 -55.77
CA THR A 294 -69.98 -148.06 -56.11
C THR A 294 -70.06 -149.16 -55.04
N ARG A 295 -70.17 -148.81 -53.75
CA ARG A 295 -70.42 -149.79 -52.68
C ARG A 295 -71.78 -150.46 -52.80
N GLY A 296 -72.84 -149.68 -53.07
CA GLY A 296 -74.19 -150.23 -53.24
C GLY A 296 -74.29 -151.25 -54.38
N ARG A 297 -73.58 -151.01 -55.49
CA ARG A 297 -73.52 -151.98 -56.61
C ARG A 297 -72.77 -153.27 -56.24
N LEU A 298 -71.74 -153.18 -55.41
CA LEU A 298 -70.96 -154.34 -54.96
C LEU A 298 -71.78 -155.26 -54.04
N GLU A 299 -72.50 -154.69 -53.07
CA GLU A 299 -73.31 -155.45 -52.10
C GLU A 299 -74.42 -156.26 -52.79
N VAL A 300 -75.07 -155.68 -53.82
CA VAL A 300 -76.10 -156.38 -54.61
C VAL A 300 -75.51 -157.55 -55.41
N THR A 301 -74.30 -157.40 -55.96
CA THR A 301 -73.63 -158.50 -56.68
C THR A 301 -73.19 -159.63 -55.74
N GLN A 302 -72.81 -159.31 -54.51
CA GLN A 302 -72.38 -160.29 -53.50
C GLN A 302 -73.57 -161.14 -53.00
N GLN A 303 -74.74 -160.54 -52.81
CA GLN A 303 -75.96 -161.27 -52.45
C GLN A 303 -76.39 -162.27 -53.55
N ASN A 304 -76.32 -161.86 -54.82
CA ASN A 304 -76.66 -162.73 -55.94
C ASN A 304 -75.70 -163.93 -56.10
N LEU A 305 -74.42 -163.75 -55.77
CA LEU A 305 -73.41 -164.82 -55.81
C LEU A 305 -73.66 -165.85 -54.71
N SER A 306 -74.00 -165.41 -53.49
CA SER A 306 -74.30 -166.31 -52.37
C SER A 306 -75.55 -167.17 -52.60
N ALA A 307 -76.57 -166.63 -53.29
CA ALA A 307 -77.79 -167.35 -53.62
C ALA A 307 -77.56 -168.46 -54.66
N LEU A 308 -76.68 -168.23 -55.65
CA LEU A 308 -76.34 -169.20 -56.69
C LEU A 308 -75.44 -170.34 -56.17
N GLU A 309 -74.60 -170.06 -55.17
CA GLU A 309 -73.78 -171.07 -54.50
C GLU A 309 -74.63 -172.03 -53.64
N ALA A 310 -75.69 -171.52 -52.99
CA ALA A 310 -76.61 -172.34 -52.20
C ALA A 310 -77.41 -173.34 -53.07
N GLN A 311 -77.96 -172.89 -54.21
CA GLN A 311 -78.67 -173.78 -55.15
C GLN A 311 -77.77 -174.86 -55.76
N ASN A 312 -76.49 -174.57 -55.94
CA ASN A 312 -75.51 -175.52 -56.49
C ASN A 312 -75.10 -176.62 -55.50
N LYS A 313 -75.24 -176.39 -54.19
CA LYS A 313 -75.00 -177.42 -53.16
C LYS A 313 -76.18 -178.39 -53.06
N GLU A 314 -77.41 -177.89 -53.03
CA GLU A 314 -78.62 -178.72 -52.99
C GLU A 314 -78.71 -179.69 -54.18
N LEU A 315 -78.39 -179.22 -55.39
CA LEU A 315 -78.39 -180.06 -56.60
C LEU A 315 -77.33 -181.19 -56.57
N ARG A 316 -76.21 -180.99 -55.87
CA ARG A 316 -75.16 -182.01 -55.72
C ARG A 316 -75.54 -183.07 -54.68
N GLU A 317 -76.16 -182.66 -53.59
CA GLU A 317 -76.60 -183.56 -52.53
C GLU A 317 -77.73 -184.49 -53.00
N LEU A 318 -78.68 -183.97 -53.79
CA LEU A 318 -79.78 -184.75 -54.37
C LEU A 318 -79.31 -185.76 -55.44
N ASN A 319 -78.26 -185.43 -56.19
CA ASN A 319 -77.64 -186.36 -57.13
C ASN A 319 -76.90 -187.50 -56.41
N SER A 320 -76.27 -187.19 -55.26
CA SER A 320 -75.56 -188.20 -54.46
C SER A 320 -76.51 -189.23 -53.84
N THR A 321 -77.70 -188.80 -53.40
CA THR A 321 -78.69 -189.68 -52.78
C THR A 321 -79.38 -190.61 -53.78
N LEU A 322 -79.59 -190.16 -55.03
CA LEU A 322 -80.08 -191.01 -56.12
C LEU A 322 -79.05 -192.05 -56.58
N GLN A 323 -77.75 -191.75 -56.53
CA GLN A 323 -76.68 -192.71 -56.86
C GLN A 323 -76.48 -193.78 -55.78
N ALA A 324 -76.68 -193.45 -54.51
CA ALA A 324 -76.58 -194.40 -53.40
C ALA A 324 -77.70 -195.45 -53.41
N ALA A 325 -78.94 -195.06 -53.75
CA ALA A 325 -80.09 -195.98 -53.77
C ALA A 325 -80.03 -197.04 -54.89
N LEU A 326 -79.23 -196.84 -55.94
CA LEU A 326 -79.08 -197.80 -57.05
C LEU A 326 -78.10 -198.94 -56.75
N LEU A 327 -77.24 -198.83 -55.73
CA LEU A 327 -76.16 -199.79 -55.46
C LEU A 327 -76.51 -200.91 -54.45
N GLU A 328 -77.53 -200.74 -53.61
CA GLU A 328 -77.95 -201.78 -52.65
C GLU A 328 -78.90 -202.84 -53.24
N GLY A 329 -79.20 -202.76 -54.54
CA GLY A 329 -80.02 -203.75 -55.26
C GLY A 329 -79.32 -205.04 -55.71
N PHE A 330 -78.02 -205.28 -55.46
CA PHE A 330 -77.27 -206.29 -56.25
C PHE A 330 -76.46 -207.42 -55.55
N ARG A 331 -76.41 -207.59 -54.22
CA ARG A 331 -75.76 -208.78 -53.58
C ARG A 331 -76.38 -209.09 -52.22
N GLY A 332 -76.89 -210.27 -51.87
CA GLY A 332 -77.00 -211.55 -52.56
C GLY A 332 -77.67 -212.60 -51.66
N GLY A 333 -78.40 -213.53 -52.27
CA GLY A 333 -78.83 -214.80 -51.69
C GLY A 333 -78.26 -215.98 -52.49
N LYS A 334 -78.07 -217.12 -51.78
CA LYS A 334 -77.70 -218.52 -52.18
C LYS A 334 -76.23 -219.00 -52.06
N ALA A 335 -76.01 -219.75 -50.96
CA ALA A 335 -75.50 -221.14 -50.78
C ALA A 335 -74.20 -221.70 -51.44
N GLY A 336 -73.27 -222.17 -50.60
CA GLY A 336 -72.77 -223.57 -50.52
C GLY A 336 -71.64 -224.09 -51.45
N ALA A 337 -70.59 -224.67 -50.81
CA ALA A 337 -69.52 -225.58 -51.31
C ALA A 337 -68.42 -224.96 -52.23
N SER A 338 -67.12 -225.32 -52.20
CA SER A 338 -66.27 -226.24 -51.42
C SER A 338 -64.81 -226.14 -51.92
N GLY A 339 -63.83 -226.48 -51.07
CA GLY A 339 -62.46 -226.96 -51.45
C GLY A 339 -61.33 -225.97 -51.12
N THR A 340 -60.54 -226.08 -50.05
CA THR A 340 -59.58 -227.08 -49.50
C THR A 340 -58.20 -227.11 -50.17
N ASP A 341 -57.20 -226.67 -49.40
CA ASP A 341 -55.81 -227.14 -49.21
C ASP A 341 -55.14 -226.08 -48.28
N GLU A 342 -54.76 -226.30 -47.02
CA GLU A 342 -54.78 -227.41 -46.05
C GLU A 342 -55.34 -226.89 -44.71
#